data_AF-A0A1H8VM97-F1
#
_entry.id   AF-A0A1H8VM97-F1
#
_cell.length_a   1.000
_cell.length_b   1.000
_cell.length_c   1.000
_cell.angle_alpha   90.00
_cell.angle_beta   90.00
_cell.angle_gamma   90.00
#
_symmetry.space_group_name_H-M   'P 1'
#
loop_
_entity.id
_entity.type
_entity.pdbx_description
1 polymer ?
#
loop_
_entity_poly.entity_id
_entity_poly.type
_entity_poly.pdbx_seq_one_letter_code
_entity_poly.pdbx_strand_id
1 'polypeptide(L)'
;MSDALWAARLGDALNHTSMMADILGGVLEVAANIAITALATAAVVAATGITVATGGLGCFLLGAVVGAVVGLAMSKTGADKGLSNICEGIGNALFPPTVQANILTGSKDTFTNNIPSARAAGAVVSQVAPAGTELDMPEPEEEAEPSYLDMAGNFFSQMWRPTVASPAPGTETRPEDLVICTKHPPMPPQFMAEGSDKVTINGQP
;
A
#
# COMPACT_ATOMS: atom_id res chain seq x y z
N MET A 1 -4.72 4.05 14.57
CA MET A 1 -5.91 4.49 15.32
C MET A 1 -5.51 4.70 16.78
N SER A 2 -6.10 5.67 17.47
CA SER A 2 -5.93 5.79 18.93
C SER A 2 -6.49 4.53 19.63
N ASP A 3 -6.02 4.21 20.85
CA ASP A 3 -6.54 3.12 21.71
C ASP A 3 -7.98 3.34 22.20
N ALA A 4 -8.72 4.18 21.48
CA ALA A 4 -10.12 4.48 21.64
C ALA A 4 -10.96 3.26 21.29
N LEU A 5 -11.58 2.62 22.29
CA LEU A 5 -12.56 1.53 22.13
C LEU A 5 -13.90 1.96 21.49
N TRP A 6 -13.97 3.12 20.86
CA TRP A 6 -15.19 3.77 20.38
C TRP A 6 -15.05 4.07 18.88
N ALA A 7 -16.16 4.01 18.15
CA ALA A 7 -16.16 4.23 16.71
C ALA A 7 -15.61 5.62 16.37
N ALA A 8 -14.89 5.71 15.25
CA ALA A 8 -14.55 7.00 14.64
C ALA A 8 -15.84 7.78 14.31
N ARG A 9 -15.74 9.10 14.21
CA ARG A 9 -16.89 9.98 14.08
C ARG A 9 -16.67 11.02 12.99
N LEU A 10 -17.77 11.61 12.54
CA LEU A 10 -17.71 12.79 11.67
C LEU A 10 -16.79 13.84 12.28
N GLY A 11 -15.85 14.33 11.47
CA GLY A 11 -14.85 15.33 11.84
C GLY A 11 -13.58 14.77 12.47
N ASP A 12 -13.53 13.50 12.87
CA ASP A 12 -12.32 12.91 13.43
C ASP A 12 -11.15 12.99 12.44
N ALA A 13 -9.97 13.25 13.00
CA ALA A 13 -8.73 13.44 12.27
C ALA A 13 -8.12 12.10 11.85
N LEU A 14 -7.68 12.02 10.60
CA LEU A 14 -6.95 10.89 10.04
C LEU A 14 -5.49 11.30 9.80
N ASN A 15 -4.60 10.59 10.49
CA ASN A 15 -3.16 10.80 10.36
C ASN A 15 -2.65 10.14 9.09
N HIS A 16 -1.76 10.84 8.40
CA HIS A 16 -0.93 10.29 7.34
C HIS A 16 0.53 10.36 7.76
N THR A 17 1.33 9.44 7.22
CA THR A 17 2.78 9.57 7.22
C THR A 17 3.17 10.94 6.69
N SER A 18 4.14 11.58 7.34
CA SER A 18 4.62 12.90 6.91
C SER A 18 5.38 12.78 5.58
N MET A 19 5.42 13.84 4.79
CA MET A 19 6.16 13.85 3.52
C MET A 19 7.64 13.47 3.70
N MET A 20 8.25 13.89 4.82
CA MET A 20 9.63 13.55 5.13
C MET A 20 9.79 12.08 5.57
N ALA A 21 8.81 11.53 6.30
CA ALA A 21 8.76 10.11 6.61
C ALA A 21 8.63 9.26 5.34
N ASP A 22 7.82 9.69 4.37
CA ASP A 22 7.65 8.98 3.09
C ASP A 22 8.96 8.97 2.28
N ILE A 23 9.64 10.13 2.18
CA ILE A 23 10.92 10.23 1.47
C ILE A 23 11.96 9.32 2.15
N LEU A 24 12.08 9.42 3.47
CA LEU A 24 13.05 8.63 4.22
C LEU A 24 12.74 7.13 4.13
N GLY A 25 11.47 6.75 4.29
CA GLY A 25 10.99 5.38 4.19
C GLY A 25 11.30 4.79 2.81
N GLY A 26 10.99 5.51 1.74
CA GLY A 26 11.29 5.08 0.37
C GLY A 26 12.78 4.93 0.09
N VAL A 27 13.62 5.85 0.56
CA VAL A 27 15.08 5.73 0.42
C VAL A 27 15.62 4.54 1.21
N LEU A 28 15.13 4.33 2.44
CA LEU A 28 15.50 3.17 3.26
C LEU A 28 15.11 1.85 2.59
N GLU A 29 13.93 1.79 1.99
CA GLU A 29 13.43 0.60 1.30
C GLU A 29 14.28 0.27 0.07
N VAL A 30 14.60 1.27 -0.76
CA VAL A 30 15.51 1.06 -1.92
C VAL A 30 16.89 0.60 -1.45
N ALA A 31 17.45 1.24 -0.42
CA ALA A 31 18.76 0.86 0.11
C ALA A 31 18.77 -0.57 0.67
N ALA A 32 17.70 -0.97 1.38
CA ALA A 32 17.56 -2.30 1.94
C ALA A 32 17.42 -3.36 0.83
N ASN A 33 16.61 -3.12 -0.21
CA ASN A 33 16.48 -4.03 -1.34
C ASN A 33 17.80 -4.21 -2.11
N ILE A 34 18.58 -3.14 -2.29
CA ILE A 34 19.93 -3.21 -2.87
C ILE A 34 20.85 -4.06 -1.99
N ALA A 35 20.84 -3.85 -0.67
CA ALA A 35 21.67 -4.60 0.26
C ALA A 35 21.31 -6.11 0.27
N ILE A 36 20.02 -6.44 0.30
CA ILE A 36 19.54 -7.82 0.24
C ILE A 36 19.96 -8.49 -1.07
N THR A 37 19.77 -7.82 -2.20
CA THR A 37 20.15 -8.34 -3.52
C THR A 37 21.67 -8.53 -3.63
N ALA A 38 22.46 -7.59 -3.12
CA ALA A 38 23.92 -7.69 -3.11
C ALA A 38 24.39 -8.87 -2.24
N LEU A 39 23.81 -9.06 -1.06
CA LEU A 39 24.11 -10.19 -0.18
C LEU A 39 23.73 -11.53 -0.81
N ALA A 40 22.55 -11.62 -1.42
CA ALA A 40 22.11 -12.82 -2.13
C ALA A 40 23.03 -13.14 -3.31
N THR A 41 23.43 -12.12 -4.07
CA THR A 41 24.35 -12.27 -5.21
C THR A 41 25.72 -12.75 -4.73
N ALA A 42 26.25 -12.17 -3.65
CA ALA A 42 27.51 -12.61 -3.04
C ALA A 42 27.44 -14.06 -2.55
N ALA A 43 26.32 -14.48 -1.96
CA ALA A 43 26.11 -15.86 -1.54
C ALA A 43 26.08 -16.83 -2.72
N VAL A 44 25.43 -16.48 -3.82
CA VAL A 44 25.42 -17.29 -5.06
C VAL A 44 26.83 -17.41 -5.63
N VAL A 45 27.58 -16.31 -5.71
CA VAL A 45 28.98 -16.30 -6.15
C VAL A 45 29.84 -17.22 -5.30
N ALA A 46 29.71 -17.13 -3.97
CA ALA A 46 30.44 -17.97 -3.04
C ALA A 46 30.06 -19.47 -3.17
N ALA A 47 28.76 -19.78 -3.32
CA ALA A 47 28.27 -21.15 -3.40
C ALA A 47 28.60 -21.83 -4.74
N THR A 48 28.60 -21.08 -5.84
CA THR A 48 28.84 -21.61 -7.19
C THR A 48 30.31 -21.56 -7.61
N GLY A 49 31.15 -20.84 -6.87
CA GLY A 49 32.56 -20.63 -7.21
C GLY A 49 32.77 -19.82 -8.49
N ILE A 50 31.73 -19.13 -8.98
CA ILE A 50 31.81 -18.30 -10.18
C ILE A 50 32.69 -17.09 -9.88
N THR A 51 33.84 -16.97 -10.52
CA THR A 51 34.70 -15.79 -10.37
C THR A 51 34.11 -14.61 -11.11
N VAL A 52 33.30 -13.80 -10.42
CA VAL A 52 32.77 -12.55 -10.96
C VAL A 52 33.81 -11.45 -10.75
N ALA A 53 34.80 -11.39 -11.64
CA ALA A 53 35.80 -10.34 -11.58
C ALA A 53 35.13 -8.96 -11.82
N THR A 54 35.22 -8.10 -10.80
CA THR A 54 35.10 -6.64 -10.84
C THR A 54 34.15 -6.07 -11.91
N GLY A 55 32.84 -6.14 -11.67
CA GLY A 55 31.85 -5.28 -12.34
C GLY A 55 31.68 -5.47 -13.86
N GLY A 56 32.14 -6.59 -14.44
CA GLY A 56 31.88 -6.90 -15.84
C GLY A 56 30.40 -7.22 -16.13
N LEU A 57 30.04 -7.35 -17.41
CA LEU A 57 28.68 -7.67 -17.88
C LEU A 57 28.09 -8.92 -17.18
N GLY A 58 28.91 -9.92 -16.88
CA GLY A 58 28.49 -11.11 -16.14
C GLY A 58 28.04 -10.84 -14.70
N CYS A 59 28.60 -9.82 -14.04
CA CYS A 59 28.17 -9.38 -12.70
C CYS A 59 26.78 -8.75 -12.75
N PHE A 60 26.52 -7.92 -13.77
CA PHE A 60 25.23 -7.28 -13.96
C PHE A 60 24.14 -8.29 -14.30
N LEU A 61 24.42 -9.24 -15.20
CA LEU A 61 23.48 -10.29 -15.55
C LEU A 61 23.19 -11.21 -14.36
N LEU A 62 24.22 -11.61 -13.61
CA LEU A 62 24.02 -12.42 -12.40
C LEU A 62 23.22 -11.66 -11.34
N GLY A 63 23.57 -10.39 -11.09
CA GLY A 63 22.86 -9.55 -10.14
C GLY A 63 21.40 -9.31 -10.53
N ALA A 64 21.11 -9.14 -11.82
CA ALA A 64 19.75 -9.00 -12.33
C ALA A 64 18.93 -10.28 -12.13
N VAL A 65 19.48 -11.45 -12.48
CA VAL A 65 18.81 -12.74 -12.30
C VAL A 65 18.57 -13.04 -10.82
N VAL A 66 19.57 -12.84 -9.98
CA VAL A 66 19.43 -13.04 -8.52
C VAL A 66 18.43 -12.04 -7.94
N GLY A 67 18.49 -10.78 -8.34
CA GLY A 67 17.55 -9.73 -7.93
C GLY A 67 16.10 -10.09 -8.28
N ALA A 68 15.84 -10.58 -9.50
CA ALA A 68 14.51 -11.04 -9.90
C ALA A 68 14.01 -12.21 -9.05
N VAL A 69 14.86 -13.22 -8.80
CA VAL A 69 14.51 -14.38 -7.97
C VAL A 69 14.24 -13.97 -6.52
N VAL A 70 15.09 -13.11 -5.95
CA VAL A 70 14.95 -12.59 -4.59
C VAL A 70 13.69 -11.75 -4.47
N GLY A 71 13.44 -10.83 -5.41
CA GLY A 71 12.23 -10.00 -5.42
C GLY A 71 10.96 -10.85 -5.48
N LEU A 72 10.91 -11.85 -6.36
CA LEU A 72 9.78 -12.78 -6.44
C LEU A 72 9.60 -13.59 -5.15
N ALA A 73 10.70 -14.05 -4.55
CA ALA A 73 10.65 -14.78 -3.29
C ALA A 73 10.17 -13.89 -2.13
N MET A 74 10.64 -12.65 -2.06
CA MET A 74 10.20 -11.67 -1.05
C MET A 74 8.71 -11.37 -1.19
N SER A 75 8.23 -11.14 -2.42
CA SER A 75 6.81 -10.93 -2.70
C SER A 75 5.93 -12.12 -2.29
N LYS A 76 6.37 -13.35 -2.57
CA LYS A 76 5.62 -14.56 -2.18
C LYS A 76 5.60 -14.82 -0.67
N THR A 77 6.68 -14.45 0.02
CA THR A 77 6.80 -14.65 1.47
C THR A 77 6.21 -13.51 2.29
N GLY A 78 5.90 -12.36 1.67
CA GLY A 78 5.49 -11.14 2.35
C GLY A 78 6.65 -10.40 3.04
N ALA A 79 7.90 -10.81 2.78
CA ALA A 79 9.08 -10.17 3.34
C ALA A 79 9.28 -8.74 2.80
N ASP A 80 8.78 -8.48 1.59
CA ASP A 80 8.66 -7.14 1.00
C ASP A 80 7.80 -6.23 1.89
N LYS A 81 6.58 -6.65 2.24
CA LYS A 81 5.68 -5.90 3.13
C LYS A 81 6.28 -5.70 4.53
N GLY A 82 6.94 -6.73 5.05
CA GLY A 82 7.66 -6.65 6.32
C GLY A 82 8.77 -5.60 6.30
N LEU A 83 9.53 -5.54 5.20
CA LEU A 83 10.57 -4.54 5.00
C LEU A 83 9.97 -3.13 4.91
N SER A 84 8.94 -2.92 4.07
CA SER A 84 8.26 -1.63 3.93
C SER A 84 7.72 -1.14 5.29
N ASN A 85 7.08 -2.01 6.07
CA ASN A 85 6.57 -1.68 7.41
C ASN A 85 7.68 -1.22 8.38
N ILE A 86 8.87 -1.83 8.32
CA ILE A 86 10.02 -1.44 9.15
C ILE A 86 10.55 -0.07 8.69
N CYS A 87 10.71 0.12 7.39
CA CYS A 87 11.19 1.38 6.81
C CYS A 87 10.24 2.55 7.11
N GLU A 88 8.93 2.34 6.95
CA GLU A 88 7.89 3.28 7.33
C GLU A 88 7.90 3.55 8.84
N GLY A 89 8.08 2.52 9.67
CA GLY A 89 8.19 2.64 11.12
C GLY A 89 9.34 3.55 11.54
N ILE A 90 10.52 3.39 10.91
CA ILE A 90 11.68 4.26 11.14
C ILE A 90 11.38 5.69 10.67
N GLY A 91 10.79 5.85 9.49
CA GLY A 91 10.40 7.14 8.94
C GLY A 91 9.45 7.89 9.88
N ASN A 92 8.41 7.21 10.36
CA ASN A 92 7.41 7.76 11.29
C ASN A 92 7.97 8.02 12.69
N ALA A 93 8.97 7.25 13.14
CA ALA A 93 9.65 7.48 14.42
C ALA A 93 10.48 8.76 14.39
N LEU A 94 11.12 9.09 13.27
CA LEU A 94 11.92 10.30 13.11
C LEU A 94 11.07 11.51 12.73
N PHE A 95 10.07 11.31 11.88
CA PHE A 95 9.16 12.35 11.39
C PHE A 95 7.70 11.94 11.65
N PRO A 96 7.15 12.31 12.81
CA PRO A 96 5.84 11.86 13.26
C PRO A 96 4.72 12.09 12.22
N PRO A 97 3.71 11.20 12.18
CA PRO A 97 2.53 11.39 11.35
C PRO A 97 1.84 12.72 11.61
N THR A 98 1.21 13.27 10.57
CA THR A 98 0.48 14.55 10.64
C THR A 98 -0.98 14.36 10.24
N VAL A 99 -1.87 15.18 10.79
CA VAL A 99 -3.29 15.20 10.40
C VAL A 99 -3.39 15.81 9.01
N GLN A 100 -3.78 15.01 8.03
CA GLN A 100 -3.92 15.43 6.64
C GLN A 100 -5.28 15.07 6.04
N ALA A 101 -6.14 14.43 6.84
CA ALA A 101 -7.48 14.11 6.43
C ALA A 101 -8.47 14.21 7.58
N ASN A 102 -9.74 14.42 7.23
CA ASN A 102 -10.86 14.43 8.16
C ASN A 102 -12.03 13.63 7.58
N ILE A 103 -12.79 13.00 8.47
CA ILE A 103 -14.02 12.30 8.11
C ILE A 103 -15.11 13.34 7.81
N LEU A 104 -15.70 13.29 6.61
CA LEU A 104 -16.69 14.27 6.18
C LEU A 104 -18.13 13.86 6.50
N THR A 105 -18.41 12.57 6.50
CA THR A 105 -19.76 12.03 6.68
C THR A 105 -19.79 10.96 7.75
N GLY A 106 -20.97 10.65 8.25
CA GLY A 106 -21.18 9.58 9.22
C GLY A 106 -22.61 9.06 9.16
N SER A 107 -22.88 8.04 9.98
CA SER A 107 -24.18 7.38 10.05
C SER A 107 -25.30 8.30 10.50
N LYS A 108 -26.48 8.13 9.91
CA LYS A 108 -27.69 8.89 10.24
C LYS A 108 -28.40 8.41 11.51
N ASP A 109 -28.18 7.16 11.92
CA ASP A 109 -28.91 6.51 13.02
C ASP A 109 -28.02 6.12 14.20
N THR A 110 -26.70 6.06 13.99
CA THR A 110 -25.74 5.60 14.99
C THR A 110 -24.81 6.73 15.37
N PHE A 111 -24.80 7.07 16.66
CA PHE A 111 -24.06 8.19 17.19
C PHE A 111 -23.11 7.73 18.28
N THR A 112 -21.89 8.25 18.24
CA THR A 112 -20.91 8.07 19.31
C THR A 112 -20.69 9.42 19.97
N ASN A 113 -21.03 9.54 21.24
CA ASN A 113 -21.01 10.82 21.98
C ASN A 113 -21.75 11.96 21.25
N ASN A 114 -22.98 11.67 20.80
CA ASN A 114 -23.86 12.60 20.09
C ASN A 114 -23.33 13.11 18.73
N ILE A 115 -22.31 12.48 18.16
CA ILE A 115 -21.80 12.79 16.82
C ILE A 115 -21.99 11.55 15.93
N PRO A 116 -22.40 11.71 14.65
CA PRO A 116 -22.51 10.60 13.70
C PRO A 116 -21.27 9.71 13.68
N SER A 117 -21.45 8.40 13.89
CA SER A 117 -20.37 7.42 13.81
C SER A 117 -19.96 7.19 12.35
N ALA A 118 -18.67 7.12 12.08
CA ALA A 118 -18.09 6.80 10.79
C ALA A 118 -17.96 5.28 10.59
N ARG A 119 -17.85 4.87 9.33
CA ARG A 119 -17.67 3.47 8.91
C ARG A 119 -16.88 3.42 7.59
N ALA A 120 -16.31 2.27 7.28
CA ALA A 120 -15.61 2.02 6.03
C ALA A 120 -16.60 1.82 4.87
N ALA A 121 -16.22 2.32 3.70
CA ALA A 121 -17.03 2.34 2.51
C ALA A 121 -17.30 0.97 1.89
N GLY A 122 -16.46 -0.03 2.18
CA GLY A 122 -16.63 -1.38 1.67
C GLY A 122 -17.84 -2.08 2.28
N ALA A 123 -18.99 -2.04 1.61
CA ALA A 123 -20.14 -2.88 1.95
C ALA A 123 -20.16 -4.14 1.08
N VAL A 124 -20.20 -5.32 1.72
CA VAL A 124 -20.35 -6.60 1.00
C VAL A 124 -21.76 -6.66 0.39
N VAL A 125 -21.85 -6.78 -0.93
CA VAL A 125 -23.14 -6.92 -1.62
C VAL A 125 -23.66 -8.35 -1.37
N SER A 126 -24.79 -8.48 -0.66
CA SER A 126 -25.41 -9.77 -0.27
C SER A 126 -26.13 -10.50 -1.43
N GLN A 127 -25.52 -10.56 -2.62
CA GLN A 127 -26.01 -11.33 -3.77
C GLN A 127 -24.83 -12.08 -4.39
N VAL A 128 -24.46 -13.21 -3.81
CA VAL A 128 -23.73 -14.24 -4.55
C VAL A 128 -24.73 -14.86 -5.52
N ALA A 129 -24.82 -14.31 -6.73
CA ALA A 129 -25.27 -15.06 -7.89
C ALA A 129 -24.10 -15.94 -8.34
N PRO A 130 -24.32 -17.23 -8.68
CA PRO A 130 -23.25 -18.15 -9.01
C PRO A 130 -22.45 -17.63 -10.22
N ALA A 131 -21.14 -17.52 -10.04
CA ALA A 131 -20.21 -17.19 -11.11
C ALA A 131 -20.31 -18.26 -12.20
N GLY A 132 -21.03 -17.94 -13.26
CA GLY A 132 -21.15 -18.73 -14.47
C GLY A 132 -21.24 -17.78 -15.65
N THR A 133 -20.09 -17.45 -16.23
CA THR A 133 -19.76 -17.59 -17.66
C THR A 133 -18.43 -16.90 -17.91
N GLU A 134 -17.53 -17.61 -18.56
CA GLU A 134 -16.27 -17.11 -19.10
C GLU A 134 -16.52 -15.82 -19.90
N LEU A 135 -15.86 -14.75 -19.49
CA LEU A 135 -15.67 -13.57 -20.32
C LEU A 135 -14.17 -13.44 -20.57
N ASP A 136 -13.80 -13.94 -21.75
CA ASP A 136 -12.71 -13.52 -22.62
C ASP A 136 -11.75 -12.50 -21.97
N MET A 137 -10.70 -13.00 -21.33
CA MET A 137 -9.56 -12.18 -20.98
C MET A 137 -8.80 -11.88 -22.27
N PRO A 138 -8.64 -10.62 -22.69
CA PRO A 138 -7.65 -10.33 -23.72
C PRO A 138 -6.29 -10.84 -23.23
N GLU A 139 -5.57 -11.52 -24.11
CA GLU A 139 -4.24 -12.05 -23.88
C GLU A 139 -3.35 -10.97 -23.24
N PRO A 140 -2.46 -11.31 -22.28
CA PRO A 140 -1.52 -10.34 -21.75
C PRO A 140 -0.65 -9.85 -22.91
N GLU A 141 -0.84 -8.60 -23.32
CA GLU A 141 0.17 -7.91 -24.11
C GLU A 141 1.47 -7.99 -23.30
N GLU A 142 2.56 -8.41 -23.95
CA GLU A 142 3.88 -8.51 -23.33
C GLU A 142 4.28 -7.14 -22.79
N GLU A 143 3.95 -6.85 -21.53
CA GLU A 143 4.37 -5.63 -20.85
C GLU A 143 5.89 -5.65 -20.79
N ALA A 144 6.50 -4.73 -21.54
CA ALA A 144 7.93 -4.49 -21.49
C ALA A 144 8.33 -4.29 -20.03
N GLU A 145 9.33 -5.05 -19.57
CA GLU A 145 9.93 -4.92 -18.23
C GLU A 145 10.10 -3.43 -17.90
N PRO A 146 9.47 -2.92 -16.82
CA PRO A 146 9.44 -1.49 -16.54
C PRO A 146 10.87 -0.97 -16.47
N SER A 147 11.20 0.01 -17.33
CA SER A 147 12.55 0.53 -17.34
C SER A 147 12.84 1.23 -16.00
N TYR A 148 14.12 1.36 -15.64
CA TYR A 148 14.50 2.05 -14.40
C TYR A 148 13.93 3.48 -14.31
N LEU A 149 13.72 4.14 -15.47
CA LEU A 149 13.08 5.45 -15.52
C LEU A 149 11.58 5.39 -15.24
N ASP A 150 10.91 4.33 -15.66
CA ASP A 150 9.49 4.10 -15.37
C ASP A 150 9.30 3.73 -13.90
N MET A 151 10.22 2.94 -13.34
CA MET A 151 10.24 2.60 -11.93
C MET A 151 10.50 3.83 -11.05
N ALA A 152 11.48 4.67 -11.43
CA ALA A 152 11.72 5.94 -10.77
C ALA A 152 10.54 6.90 -10.94
N GLY A 153 9.96 6.99 -12.14
CA GLY A 153 8.78 7.80 -12.42
C GLY A 153 7.57 7.37 -11.60
N ASN A 154 7.35 6.07 -11.43
CA ASN A 154 6.31 5.51 -10.56
C ASN A 154 6.59 5.84 -9.09
N PHE A 155 7.84 5.75 -8.63
CA PHE A 155 8.23 6.19 -7.28
C PHE A 155 7.92 7.67 -7.04
N PHE A 156 8.33 8.56 -7.96
CA PHE A 156 8.02 9.99 -7.86
C PHE A 156 6.51 10.28 -7.97
N SER A 157 5.80 9.50 -8.77
CA SER A 157 4.34 9.65 -8.91
C SER A 157 3.60 9.22 -7.66
N GLN A 158 4.07 8.19 -6.94
CA GLN A 158 3.50 7.80 -5.63
C GLN A 158 3.79 8.85 -4.55
N MET A 159 4.93 9.52 -4.62
CA MET A 159 5.25 10.65 -3.73
C MET A 159 4.31 11.84 -3.95
N TRP A 160 3.95 12.13 -5.20
CA TRP A 160 3.15 13.30 -5.57
C TRP A 160 1.63 13.03 -5.70
N ARG A 161 1.26 11.79 -6.01
CA ARG A 161 -0.11 11.26 -6.19
C ARG A 161 -0.19 9.84 -5.64
N PRO A 162 -0.13 9.67 -4.31
CA PRO A 162 -0.24 8.36 -3.71
C PRO A 162 -1.54 7.68 -4.15
N THR A 163 -1.45 6.42 -4.54
CA THR A 163 -2.61 5.63 -4.98
C THR A 163 -3.63 5.54 -3.84
N VAL A 164 -4.89 5.81 -4.15
CA VAL A 164 -6.02 5.55 -3.25
C VAL A 164 -6.35 4.07 -3.37
N ALA A 165 -6.55 3.38 -2.24
CA ALA A 165 -6.94 1.97 -2.24
C ALA A 165 -8.23 1.77 -3.05
N SER A 166 -8.23 0.76 -3.92
CA SER A 166 -9.44 0.35 -4.64
C SER A 166 -10.33 -0.51 -3.73
N PRO A 167 -11.66 -0.48 -3.91
CA PRO A 167 -12.56 -1.37 -3.19
C PRO A 167 -12.18 -2.84 -3.38
N ALA A 168 -12.33 -3.65 -2.32
CA ALA A 168 -12.15 -5.09 -2.43
C ALA A 168 -13.18 -5.69 -3.41
N PRO A 169 -12.83 -6.77 -4.16
CA PRO A 169 -13.77 -7.42 -5.06
C PRO A 169 -15.09 -7.80 -4.37
N GLY A 170 -16.22 -7.43 -4.97
CA GLY A 170 -17.56 -7.68 -4.40
C GLY A 170 -18.02 -6.67 -3.33
N THR A 171 -17.29 -5.57 -3.16
CA THR A 171 -17.71 -4.45 -2.31
C THR A 171 -18.08 -3.23 -3.13
N GLU A 172 -19.17 -2.56 -2.75
CA GLU A 172 -19.59 -1.29 -3.34
C GLU A 172 -19.41 -0.16 -2.33
N THR A 173 -18.96 1.00 -2.81
CA THR A 173 -18.79 2.19 -1.98
C THR A 173 -20.15 2.78 -1.61
N ARG A 174 -20.37 3.02 -0.32
CA ARG A 174 -21.58 3.69 0.15
C ARG A 174 -21.38 5.20 0.34
N PRO A 175 -22.38 6.03 0.02
CA PRO A 175 -22.24 7.48 -0.07
C PRO A 175 -22.05 8.23 1.26
N GLU A 176 -22.07 7.57 2.42
CA GLU A 176 -21.91 8.22 3.74
C GLU A 176 -20.56 7.94 4.39
N ASP A 177 -19.59 7.45 3.61
CA ASP A 177 -18.29 6.97 4.10
C ASP A 177 -17.15 7.82 3.49
N LEU A 178 -17.40 9.13 3.34
CA LEU A 178 -16.53 10.09 2.67
C LEU A 178 -15.46 10.66 3.61
N VAL A 179 -14.28 10.88 3.05
CA VAL A 179 -13.17 11.59 3.69
C VAL A 179 -12.71 12.74 2.81
N ILE A 180 -12.12 13.75 3.45
CA ILE A 180 -11.35 14.77 2.74
C ILE A 180 -9.89 14.62 3.14
N CYS A 181 -9.03 14.25 2.19
CA CYS A 181 -7.59 14.22 2.39
C CYS A 181 -6.91 15.26 1.51
N THR A 182 -5.98 16.00 2.09
CA THR A 182 -5.13 16.95 1.35
C THR A 182 -3.93 16.27 0.69
N LYS A 183 -3.63 15.01 1.03
CA LYS A 183 -2.53 14.22 0.44
C LYS A 183 -2.89 13.62 -0.93
N HIS A 184 -4.17 13.42 -1.19
CA HIS A 184 -4.67 12.87 -2.45
C HIS A 184 -5.46 13.92 -3.24
N PRO A 185 -5.52 13.82 -4.58
CA PRO A 185 -6.37 14.68 -5.39
C PRO A 185 -7.84 14.61 -4.94
N PRO A 186 -8.59 15.71 -4.98
CA PRO A 186 -9.96 15.78 -4.45
C PRO A 186 -11.01 15.05 -5.30
N MET A 187 -10.66 14.57 -6.50
CA MET A 187 -11.55 13.85 -7.41
C MET A 187 -10.86 12.59 -7.94
N PRO A 188 -11.53 11.43 -7.99
CA PRO A 188 -12.92 11.15 -7.54
C PRO A 188 -13.12 11.26 -6.02
N PRO A 189 -14.37 11.27 -5.51
CA PRO A 189 -14.63 11.34 -4.07
C PRO A 189 -13.86 10.27 -3.30
N GLN A 190 -13.27 10.68 -2.19
CA GLN A 190 -12.43 9.80 -1.37
C GLN A 190 -13.29 9.16 -0.29
N PHE A 191 -13.04 7.87 -0.07
CA PHE A 191 -13.82 7.05 0.85
C PHE A 191 -12.93 6.44 1.93
N MET A 192 -13.48 6.16 3.11
CA MET A 192 -12.79 5.36 4.12
C MET A 192 -12.62 3.92 3.61
N ALA A 193 -11.39 3.51 3.34
CA ALA A 193 -11.11 2.18 2.80
C ALA A 193 -11.21 1.07 3.87
N GLU A 194 -10.80 1.38 5.10
CA GLU A 194 -10.69 0.42 6.20
C GLU A 194 -11.42 0.93 7.45
N GLY A 195 -11.91 -0.01 8.24
CA GLY A 195 -12.72 0.23 9.43
C GLY A 195 -12.22 -0.58 10.62
N SER A 196 -13.03 -0.66 11.66
CA SER A 196 -12.69 -1.39 12.88
C SER A 196 -12.92 -2.89 12.73
N ASP A 197 -11.97 -3.70 13.22
CA ASP A 197 -12.14 -5.16 13.28
C ASP A 197 -13.17 -5.61 14.32
N LYS A 198 -13.61 -4.71 15.21
CA LYS A 198 -14.42 -5.05 16.39
C LYS A 198 -15.76 -4.31 16.46
N VAL A 199 -15.85 -3.17 15.81
CA VAL A 199 -17.02 -2.31 15.87
C VAL A 199 -17.58 -2.19 14.47
N THR A 200 -18.87 -2.48 14.32
CA THR A 200 -19.56 -2.28 13.04
C THR A 200 -20.71 -1.31 13.24
N ILE A 201 -20.94 -0.48 12.22
CA ILE A 201 -22.02 0.48 12.13
C ILE A 201 -22.81 0.15 10.88
N ASN A 202 -24.08 -0.23 11.03
CA ASN A 202 -24.97 -0.60 9.93
C ASN A 202 -24.42 -1.72 9.01
N GLY A 203 -23.71 -2.67 9.62
CA GLY A 203 -23.11 -3.82 8.93
C GLY A 203 -21.82 -3.53 8.19
N GLN A 204 -21.21 -2.34 8.38
CA GLN A 204 -19.89 -1.99 7.87
C GLN A 204 -18.93 -1.77 9.04
N PRO A 205 -17.65 -2.14 8.92
CA PRO A 205 -16.63 -1.89 9.94
C PRO A 205 -16.32 -0.40 10.11
#